data_AF-A0A090IQ03-F1
#
_entry.id   AF-A0A090IQ03-F1
#
_cell.length_a   1.000
_cell.length_b   1.000
_cell.length_c   1.000
_cell.angle_alpha   90.00
_cell.angle_beta   90.00
_cell.angle_gamma   90.00
#
_symmetry.space_group_name_H-M   'P 1'
#
loop_
_entity.id
_entity.type
_entity.pdbx_description
1 polymer ?
#
loop_
_entity_poly.entity_id
_entity_poly.type
_entity_poly.pdbx_seq_one_letter_code
_entity_poly.pdbx_strand_id
1 'polypeptide(L)'
;MVVWPAIVKFEGDSELDYISSESEWKIESELHYLGYQDKDILVDSTGAIFSLNDPINNTTKIISTNKTITMNILLELIKEHQSSLGLCCAAKVGFDSIKGAIDSVKES
;
A
#
# COMPACT_ATOMS: atom_id res chain seq x y z
N MET A 1 7.55 -11.50 -7.74
CA MET A 1 8.45 -10.55 -7.05
C MET A 1 7.72 -9.22 -6.99
N VAL A 2 7.87 -8.47 -5.90
CA VAL A 2 7.25 -7.14 -5.77
C VAL A 2 7.99 -6.15 -6.67
N VAL A 3 7.25 -5.31 -7.40
CA VAL A 3 7.80 -4.22 -8.19
C VAL A 3 7.63 -2.90 -7.43
N TRP A 4 8.70 -2.42 -6.80
CA TRP A 4 8.70 -1.18 -6.05
C TRP A 4 8.64 0.07 -6.95
N PRO A 5 8.10 1.20 -6.47
CA PRO A 5 7.55 1.42 -5.13
C PRO A 5 6.23 0.70 -4.89
N ALA A 6 5.83 0.59 -3.63
CA ALA A 6 4.59 -0.03 -3.22
C ALA A 6 3.93 0.82 -2.12
N ILE A 7 2.65 0.55 -1.88
CA ILE A 7 1.93 1.07 -0.72
C ILE A 7 1.43 -0.06 0.16
N VAL A 8 1.39 0.16 1.46
CA VAL A 8 0.70 -0.69 2.42
C VAL A 8 -0.64 -0.05 2.77
N LYS A 9 -1.72 -0.83 2.70
CA LYS A 9 -3.06 -0.45 3.16
C LYS A 9 -3.38 -1.25 4.40
N PHE A 10 -3.63 -0.54 5.50
CA PHE A 10 -4.02 -1.13 6.78
C PHE A 10 -5.53 -1.40 6.83
N GLU A 11 -5.93 -2.49 7.48
CA GLU A 11 -7.35 -2.75 7.75
C GLU A 11 -7.91 -1.70 8.72
N GLY A 12 -9.03 -1.10 8.35
CA GLY A 12 -9.77 -0.18 9.24
C GLY A 12 -9.21 1.24 9.32
N ASP A 13 -8.00 1.49 8.83
CA ASP A 13 -7.43 2.85 8.74
C ASP A 13 -7.45 3.37 7.30
N SER A 14 -7.70 4.65 7.09
CA SER A 14 -7.50 5.33 5.80
C SER A 14 -6.03 5.56 5.44
N GLU A 15 -5.10 5.36 6.38
CA GLU A 15 -3.67 5.52 6.19
C GLU A 15 -3.10 4.58 5.11
N LEU A 16 -2.13 5.11 4.36
CA LEU A 16 -1.37 4.42 3.34
C LEU A 16 0.12 4.69 3.60
N ASP A 17 0.89 3.64 3.80
CA ASP A 17 2.35 3.77 3.94
C ASP A 17 3.02 3.57 2.59
N TYR A 18 3.80 4.56 2.16
CA TYR A 18 4.61 4.46 0.95
C TYR A 18 5.93 3.77 1.25
N ILE A 19 6.30 2.78 0.44
CA ILE A 19 7.56 2.06 0.53
C ILE A 19 8.30 2.16 -0.81
N SER A 20 9.47 2.81 -0.80
CA SER A 20 10.26 3.09 -2.00
C SER A 20 10.99 1.87 -2.54
N SER A 21 11.36 0.92 -1.69
CA SER A 21 12.24 -0.19 -2.05
C SER A 21 12.12 -1.38 -1.11
N GLU A 22 12.61 -2.54 -1.56
CA GLU A 22 12.68 -3.75 -0.74
C GLU A 22 13.52 -3.57 0.53
N SER A 23 14.57 -2.77 0.47
CA SER A 23 15.42 -2.50 1.64
C SER A 23 14.68 -1.69 2.70
N GLU A 24 13.89 -0.70 2.29
CA GLU A 24 13.04 0.07 3.20
C GLU A 24 11.96 -0.83 3.82
N TRP A 25 11.29 -1.65 3.01
CA TRP A 25 10.36 -2.65 3.52
C TRP A 25 10.96 -3.52 4.61
N LYS A 26 12.19 -4.04 4.42
CA LYS A 26 12.85 -4.90 5.41
C LYS A 26 13.02 -4.17 6.73
N ILE A 27 13.49 -2.92 6.70
CA ILE A 27 13.67 -2.09 7.89
C ILE A 27 12.33 -1.83 8.58
N GLU A 28 11.32 -1.35 7.83
CA GLU A 28 9.99 -1.05 8.38
C GLU A 28 9.32 -2.30 8.97
N SER A 29 9.38 -3.44 8.26
CA SER A 29 8.80 -4.70 8.71
C SER A 29 9.43 -5.26 9.99
N GLU A 30 10.72 -4.99 10.21
CA GLU A 30 11.43 -5.35 11.44
C GLU A 30 11.07 -4.40 12.61
N LEU A 31 10.81 -3.13 12.30
CA LEU A 31 10.41 -2.13 13.29
C LEU A 31 8.92 -2.23 13.68
N HIS A 32 8.09 -2.84 12.82
CA HIS A 32 6.66 -3.03 13.06
C HIS A 32 6.43 -4.11 14.14
N TYR A 33 6.62 -3.74 15.41
CA TYR A 33 6.63 -4.65 16.57
C TYR A 33 5.35 -5.48 16.73
N LEU A 34 4.20 -4.95 16.32
CA LEU A 34 2.90 -5.62 16.41
C LEU A 34 2.60 -6.54 15.21
N GLY A 35 3.43 -6.52 14.18
CA GLY A 35 3.18 -7.19 12.90
C GLY A 35 1.97 -6.63 12.13
N TYR A 36 1.84 -7.05 10.87
CA TYR A 36 0.69 -6.72 10.03
C TYR A 36 -0.50 -7.65 10.30
N GLN A 37 -1.71 -7.12 10.20
CA GLN A 37 -2.98 -7.85 10.35
C GLN A 37 -3.29 -8.68 9.10
N ASP A 38 -4.19 -9.66 9.23
CA ASP A 38 -4.56 -10.61 8.16
C ASP A 38 -5.10 -9.96 6.89
N LYS A 39 -5.68 -8.76 6.99
CA LYS A 39 -6.26 -8.01 5.88
C LYS A 39 -5.44 -6.79 5.48
N ASP A 40 -4.27 -6.61 6.08
CA ASP A 40 -3.31 -5.63 5.60
C ASP A 40 -2.75 -6.14 4.27
N ILE A 41 -2.72 -5.25 3.29
CA ILE A 41 -2.28 -5.59 1.94
C ILE A 41 -1.17 -4.65 1.50
N LEU A 42 -0.26 -5.19 0.68
CA LEU A 42 0.70 -4.41 -0.08
C LEU A 42 0.30 -4.38 -1.55
N VAL A 43 0.32 -3.21 -2.15
CA VAL A 43 0.03 -2.99 -3.56
C VAL A 43 1.29 -2.42 -4.22
N ASP A 44 1.81 -3.13 -5.21
CA ASP A 44 3.04 -2.72 -5.90
C ASP A 44 2.76 -1.80 -7.11
N SER A 45 3.82 -1.28 -7.73
CA SER A 45 3.73 -0.35 -8.87
C SER A 45 3.08 -0.92 -10.14
N THR A 46 2.87 -2.24 -10.21
CA THR A 46 2.11 -2.90 -11.29
C THR A 46 0.64 -3.10 -10.92
N GLY A 47 0.29 -2.83 -9.66
CA GLY A 47 -1.03 -3.06 -9.09
C GLY A 47 -1.22 -4.46 -8.53
N ALA A 48 -0.17 -5.28 -8.43
CA ALA A 48 -0.27 -6.59 -7.83
C ALA A 48 -0.51 -6.48 -6.32
N ILE A 49 -1.44 -7.30 -5.81
CA ILE A 49 -1.83 -7.32 -4.39
C ILE A 49 -1.11 -8.47 -3.69
N PHE A 50 -0.52 -8.16 -2.55
CA PHE A 50 0.16 -9.10 -1.66
C PHE A 50 -0.46 -9.04 -0.27
N SER A 51 -0.57 -10.19 0.39
CA SER A 51 -0.83 -10.27 1.83
C SER A 51 0.47 -10.06 2.60
N LEU A 52 0.39 -9.44 3.77
CA LEU A 52 1.56 -9.15 4.63
C LEU A 52 1.69 -10.08 5.85
N ASN A 53 0.67 -10.90 6.12
CA ASN A 53 0.68 -11.85 7.22
C ASN A 53 0.82 -13.30 6.70
N ASP A 54 1.73 -14.06 7.32
CA ASP A 54 1.76 -15.52 7.22
C ASP A 54 0.83 -16.16 8.27
N PRO A 55 -0.35 -16.68 7.86
CA PRO A 55 -1.37 -17.19 8.80
C PRO A 55 -0.90 -18.40 9.61
N ILE A 56 0.22 -19.02 9.24
CA ILE A 56 0.76 -20.21 9.92
C ILE A 56 1.69 -19.82 11.07
N ASN A 57 2.51 -18.79 10.87
CA ASN A 57 3.57 -18.42 11.81
C ASN A 57 3.34 -17.06 12.49
N ASN A 58 2.28 -16.34 12.10
CA ASN A 58 2.00 -14.97 12.52
C ASN A 58 3.23 -14.05 12.32
N THR A 59 3.96 -14.29 11.24
CA THR A 59 5.16 -13.53 10.86
C THR A 59 4.86 -12.65 9.68
N THR A 60 5.43 -11.45 9.66
CA THR A 60 5.39 -10.56 8.50
C THR A 60 6.07 -11.21 7.30
N LYS A 61 5.29 -11.50 6.25
CA LYS A 61 5.78 -12.02 4.97
C LYS A 61 4.91 -11.51 3.83
N ILE A 62 5.57 -11.15 2.73
CA ILE A 62 4.89 -10.80 1.49
C ILE A 62 4.48 -12.08 0.76
N ILE A 63 3.18 -12.32 0.67
CA ILE A 63 2.60 -13.48 0.00
C ILE A 63 1.77 -13.00 -1.19
N SER A 64 2.10 -13.46 -2.40
CA SER A 64 1.34 -13.08 -3.59
C SER A 64 -0.07 -13.65 -3.53
N THR A 65 -1.07 -12.79 -3.80
CA THR A 65 -2.48 -13.21 -3.86
C THR A 65 -2.93 -13.59 -5.28
N ASN A 66 -2.08 -13.38 -6.29
CA ASN A 66 -2.43 -13.43 -7.72
C ASN A 66 -3.59 -12.50 -8.12
N LYS A 67 -3.91 -11.50 -7.30
CA LYS A 67 -4.91 -10.47 -7.58
C LYS A 67 -4.22 -9.16 -7.95
N THR A 68 -4.94 -8.33 -8.69
CA THR A 68 -4.51 -6.98 -9.06
C THR A 68 -5.57 -5.98 -8.64
N ILE A 69 -5.14 -4.80 -8.18
CA ILE A 69 -6.01 -3.66 -7.94
C ILE A 69 -6.38 -3.01 -9.28
N THR A 70 -7.56 -2.41 -9.35
CA THR A 70 -7.91 -1.55 -10.48
C THR A 70 -7.53 -0.10 -10.16
N MET A 71 -7.30 0.70 -11.20
CA MET A 71 -7.01 2.13 -11.03
C MET A 71 -8.11 2.84 -10.22
N ASN A 72 -9.37 2.50 -10.43
CA ASN A 72 -10.49 3.11 -9.70
C ASN A 72 -10.40 2.85 -8.19
N ILE A 73 -10.16 1.60 -7.80
CA ILE A 73 -10.03 1.24 -6.38
C ILE A 73 -8.80 1.92 -5.78
N LEU A 74 -7.67 1.93 -6.49
CA LEU A 74 -6.45 2.61 -6.02
C LEU A 74 -6.68 4.11 -5.79
N LEU A 75 -7.40 4.77 -6.71
CA LEU A 75 -7.78 6.17 -6.58
C LEU A 75 -8.68 6.42 -5.37
N GLU A 76 -9.60 5.51 -5.06
CA GLU A 76 -10.43 5.60 -3.85
C GLU A 76 -9.58 5.54 -2.59
N LEU A 77 -8.65 4.57 -2.51
CA LEU A 77 -7.72 4.45 -1.38
C LEU A 77 -6.88 5.72 -1.17
N ILE A 78 -6.31 6.27 -2.25
CA ILE A 78 -5.48 7.49 -2.17
C ILE A 78 -6.33 8.70 -1.74
N LYS A 79 -7.57 8.81 -2.22
CA LYS A 79 -8.48 9.90 -1.81
C LYS A 79 -8.86 9.79 -0.34
N GLU A 80 -9.12 8.59 0.15
CA GLU A 80 -9.41 8.35 1.58
C GLU A 80 -8.22 8.77 2.45
N HIS A 81 -7.00 8.35 2.07
CA HIS A 81 -5.76 8.75 2.72
C HIS A 81 -5.56 10.28 2.73
N GLN A 82 -5.68 10.94 1.57
CA GLN A 82 -5.55 12.39 1.49
C GLN A 82 -6.64 13.12 2.28
N SER A 83 -7.86 12.57 2.31
CA SER A 83 -8.95 13.14 3.11
C SER A 83 -8.67 13.04 4.61
N SER A 84 -8.07 11.94 5.08
CA SER A 84 -7.71 11.79 6.51
C SER A 84 -6.61 12.76 6.93
N LEU A 85 -5.73 13.14 6.00
CA LEU A 85 -4.72 14.20 6.15
C LEU A 85 -5.29 15.63 6.01
N GLY A 86 -6.58 15.78 5.73
CA GLY A 86 -7.21 17.10 5.52
C GLY A 86 -6.92 17.73 4.14
N LEU A 87 -6.33 16.98 3.20
CA LEU A 87 -5.96 17.40 1.85
C LEU A 87 -7.14 17.29 0.84
N CYS A 88 -8.37 17.38 1.33
CA CYS A 88 -9.67 17.08 0.67
C CYS A 88 -9.93 17.80 -0.69
N CYS A 89 -9.10 18.76 -1.10
CA CYS A 89 -9.27 19.54 -2.33
C CYS A 89 -8.71 18.87 -3.61
N ALA A 90 -8.07 17.69 -3.54
CA ALA A 90 -7.49 16.99 -4.69
C ALA A 90 -8.52 16.27 -5.60
N ALA A 91 -9.72 16.83 -5.75
CA ALA A 91 -10.90 16.22 -6.40
C ALA A 91 -10.77 15.95 -7.92
N LYS A 92 -9.55 15.96 -8.48
CA LYS A 92 -9.32 15.76 -9.92
C LYS A 92 -7.97 15.12 -10.27
N VAL A 93 -7.37 14.36 -9.35
CA VAL A 93 -6.15 13.63 -9.68
C VAL A 93 -6.52 12.35 -10.45
N GLY A 94 -6.40 12.42 -11.77
CA GLY A 94 -6.34 11.24 -12.62
C GLY A 94 -4.88 10.89 -12.84
N PHE A 95 -4.51 9.62 -12.64
CA PHE A 95 -3.17 9.13 -12.92
C PHE A 95 -3.17 8.28 -14.19
N ASP A 96 -2.13 8.45 -15.00
CA ASP A 96 -1.95 7.67 -16.23
C ASP A 96 -1.41 6.25 -15.97
N SER A 97 -0.94 5.96 -14.74
CA SER A 97 -0.40 4.66 -14.37
C SER A 97 -0.50 4.38 -12.87
N ILE A 98 -0.55 3.08 -12.50
CA ILE A 98 -0.57 2.64 -11.09
C ILE A 98 0.65 3.18 -10.33
N LYS A 99 1.83 3.12 -10.95
CA LYS A 99 3.05 3.70 -10.38
C LYS A 99 2.87 5.19 -10.08
N GLY A 100 2.36 5.98 -11.02
CA GLY A 100 2.14 7.41 -10.80
C GLY A 100 1.17 7.71 -9.67
N ALA A 101 0.14 6.88 -9.51
CA ALA A 101 -0.79 6.97 -8.37
C ALA A 101 -0.09 6.67 -7.05
N ILE A 102 0.68 5.58 -6.98
CA ILE A 102 1.48 5.21 -5.81
C ILE A 102 2.51 6.29 -5.45
N ASP A 103 3.20 6.86 -6.43
CA ASP A 103 4.19 7.91 -6.23
C ASP A 103 3.59 9.15 -5.53
N SER A 104 2.29 9.45 -5.74
CA SER A 104 1.61 10.59 -5.11
C SER A 104 1.42 10.45 -3.60
N VAL A 105 1.44 9.22 -3.07
CA VAL A 105 1.33 8.96 -1.63
C VAL A 105 2.58 9.45 -0.90
N LYS A 106 3.75 9.36 -1.55
CA LYS A 106 5.03 9.85 -1.00
C LYS A 106 5.02 11.35 -0.68
N GLU A 107 4.24 12.13 -1.44
CA GLU A 107 4.22 13.60 -1.36
C GLU A 107 3.13 14.16 -0.43
N SER A 108 2.38 13.29 0.26
CA SER A 108 1.26 13.66 1.13
C SER A 108 1.66 13.90 2.59
#